data_AF-A0A2E7VBD2-F1
#
_entry.id   AF-A0A2E7VBD2-F1
#
_cell.length_a   1.000
_cell.length_b   1.000
_cell.length_c   1.000
_cell.angle_alpha   90.00
_cell.angle_beta   90.00
_cell.angle_gamma   90.00
#
_symmetry.space_group_name_H-M   'P 1'
#
loop_
_entity.id
_entity.type
_entity.pdbx_description
1 polymer ?
#
loop_
_entity_poly.entity_id
_entity_poly.type
_entity_poly.pdbx_seq_one_letter_code
_entity_poly.pdbx_strand_id
1 'polypeptide(L)'
;EVCNDDDKAEAFIRRAAVGVWHASCTCRMGSENDPMAVTDNQGRVRGIAGLRVVDASIFPVVPCANTNFPTIMTAEKIADTILKERSSN
;
A
#
# COMPACT_ATOMS: atom_id res chain seq x y z
N GLU A 1 4.41 -34.63 13.29
CA GLU A 1 5.40 -35.13 12.29
C GLU A 1 5.53 -34.10 11.17
N VAL A 2 6.71 -33.96 10.59
CA VAL A 2 6.94 -33.08 9.44
C VAL A 2 6.54 -33.82 8.17
N CYS A 3 5.76 -33.17 7.29
CA CYS A 3 5.37 -33.74 5.99
C CYS A 3 6.54 -33.57 5.01
N ASN A 4 7.11 -34.69 4.52
CA ASN A 4 8.22 -34.72 3.54
C ASN A 4 7.73 -35.03 2.11
N ASP A 5 6.47 -34.74 1.80
CA ASP A 5 5.81 -35.06 0.53
C ASP A 5 5.23 -33.75 -0.04
N ASP A 6 5.90 -33.22 -1.07
CA ASP A 6 5.61 -31.90 -1.63
C ASP A 6 4.21 -31.82 -2.25
N ASP A 7 3.73 -32.89 -2.89
CA ASP A 7 2.40 -32.94 -3.51
C ASP A 7 1.30 -32.82 -2.44
N LYS A 8 1.50 -33.50 -1.29
CA LYS A 8 0.57 -33.40 -0.16
C LYS A 8 0.62 -32.02 0.49
N ALA A 9 1.81 -31.43 0.62
CA ALA A 9 1.97 -30.08 1.15
C ALA A 9 1.28 -29.03 0.27
N GLU A 10 1.45 -29.10 -1.06
CA GLU A 10 0.78 -28.22 -2.02
C GLU A 10 -0.75 -28.36 -1.94
N ALA A 11 -1.26 -29.60 -1.95
CA ALA A 11 -2.69 -29.86 -1.87
C ALA A 11 -3.32 -29.36 -0.56
N PHE A 12 -2.54 -29.32 0.53
CA PHE A 12 -2.96 -28.70 1.79
C PHE A 12 -2.99 -27.17 1.68
N ILE A 13 -1.91 -26.54 1.21
CA ILE A 13 -1.83 -25.08 1.05
C ILE A 13 -2.97 -24.56 0.19
N ARG A 14 -3.26 -25.18 -0.96
CA ARG A 14 -4.36 -24.76 -1.85
C ARG A 14 -5.74 -24.79 -1.17
N ARG A 15 -5.95 -25.70 -0.21
CA ARG A 15 -7.21 -25.84 0.53
C ARG A 15 -7.28 -24.93 1.76
N ALA A 16 -6.16 -24.69 2.42
CA ALA A 16 -6.09 -24.00 3.70
C ALA A 16 -5.69 -22.53 3.60
N ALA A 17 -5.08 -22.09 2.49
CA ALA A 17 -4.69 -20.71 2.29
C ALA A 17 -5.93 -19.81 2.26
N VAL A 18 -5.96 -18.82 3.16
CA VAL A 18 -7.00 -17.80 3.25
C VAL A 18 -6.37 -16.43 3.07
N GLY A 19 -7.15 -15.49 2.54
CA GLY A 19 -6.72 -14.09 2.45
C GLY A 19 -6.48 -13.52 3.84
N VAL A 20 -5.40 -12.75 3.99
CA VAL A 20 -5.19 -11.88 5.15
C VAL A 20 -5.73 -10.49 4.79
N TRP A 21 -6.31 -9.77 5.76
CA TRP A 21 -7.04 -8.51 5.62
C TRP A 21 -6.11 -7.32 5.35
N HIS A 22 -5.17 -7.46 4.41
CA HIS A 22 -4.09 -6.51 4.09
C HIS A 22 -4.16 -6.02 2.63
N ALA A 23 -5.37 -5.84 2.10
CA ALA A 23 -5.57 -5.25 0.78
C ALA A 23 -4.88 -3.87 0.70
N SER A 24 -4.01 -3.69 -0.29
CA SER A 24 -3.13 -2.51 -0.42
C SER A 24 -2.59 -2.40 -1.86
N CYS A 25 -1.82 -1.34 -2.13
CA CYS A 25 -1.03 -1.15 -3.35
C CYS A 25 -1.78 -0.85 -4.67
N THR A 26 -3.11 -0.79 -4.68
CA THR A 26 -3.89 -0.56 -5.90
C THR A 26 -3.76 0.85 -6.50
N CYS A 27 -3.39 1.85 -5.69
CA CYS A 27 -3.14 3.24 -6.11
C CYS A 27 -1.67 3.63 -5.83
N ARG A 28 -0.74 2.71 -6.10
CA ARG A 28 0.65 2.80 -5.66
C ARG A 28 1.30 4.16 -5.97
N MET A 29 2.03 4.67 -4.99
CA MET A 29 2.97 5.76 -5.20
C MET A 29 4.21 5.25 -5.96
N GLY A 30 4.88 6.13 -6.68
CA GLY A 30 6.14 5.79 -7.36
C GLY A 30 6.91 7.02 -7.83
N SER A 31 8.10 6.78 -8.38
CA SER A 31 8.95 7.84 -8.95
C SER A 31 8.31 8.47 -10.17
N GLU A 32 8.68 9.71 -10.54
CA GLU A 32 8.06 10.41 -11.68
C GLU A 32 8.08 9.59 -12.98
N ASN A 33 9.16 8.84 -13.21
CA ASN A 33 9.37 8.00 -14.39
C ASN A 33 8.71 6.61 -14.30
N ASP A 34 7.98 6.31 -13.22
CA ASP A 34 7.26 5.05 -13.05
C ASP A 34 5.92 5.09 -13.79
N PRO A 35 5.75 4.37 -14.91
CA PRO A 35 4.52 4.42 -15.71
C PRO A 35 3.34 3.74 -15.02
N MET A 36 3.59 2.92 -13.99
CA MET A 36 2.57 2.19 -13.25
C MET A 36 2.17 2.89 -11.94
N ALA A 37 2.77 4.04 -11.62
CA ALA A 37 2.42 4.80 -10.44
C ALA A 37 1.12 5.59 -10.66
N VAL A 38 0.22 5.53 -9.67
CA VAL A 38 -1.05 6.27 -9.69
C VAL A 38 -0.93 7.58 -8.94
N THR A 39 -0.12 7.59 -7.88
CA THR A 39 0.13 8.75 -7.03
C THR A 39 1.61 9.15 -7.01
N ASP A 40 1.90 10.38 -6.59
CA ASP A 40 3.24 10.80 -6.19
C ASP A 40 3.55 10.45 -4.72
N ASN A 41 4.72 10.85 -4.22
CA ASN A 41 5.13 10.60 -2.83
C ASN A 41 4.37 11.42 -1.77
N GLN A 42 3.49 12.35 -2.18
CA GLN A 42 2.59 13.10 -1.32
C GLN A 42 1.12 12.64 -1.48
N GLY A 43 0.90 11.49 -2.12
CA GLY A 43 -0.42 10.92 -2.36
C GLY A 43 -1.26 11.68 -3.40
N ARG A 44 -0.69 12.63 -4.15
CA ARG A 44 -1.42 13.37 -5.20
C ARG A 44 -1.65 12.48 -6.40
N VAL A 45 -2.87 12.49 -6.93
CA VAL A 45 -3.23 11.68 -8.10
C VAL A 45 -2.61 12.30 -9.34
N ARG A 46 -1.87 11.49 -10.10
CA ARG A 46 -1.20 11.96 -11.32
C ARG A 46 -2.21 12.41 -12.37
N GLY A 47 -1.94 13.57 -12.98
CA GLY A 47 -2.80 14.16 -14.00
C GLY A 47 -4.09 14.82 -13.48
N ILE A 48 -4.33 14.82 -12.16
CA ILE A 48 -5.53 15.43 -11.57
C ILE A 48 -5.13 16.43 -10.47
N ALA A 49 -5.53 17.69 -10.66
CA ALA A 49 -5.30 18.73 -9.66
C ALA A 49 -6.27 18.59 -8.47
N GLY A 50 -5.79 18.89 -7.25
CA GLY A 50 -6.63 18.97 -6.05
C GLY A 50 -7.12 17.64 -5.48
N LEU A 51 -6.66 16.49 -6.02
CA LEU A 51 -7.06 15.16 -5.56
C LEU A 51 -5.87 14.40 -4.94
N ARG A 52 -6.12 13.76 -3.78
CA ARG A 52 -5.16 12.87 -3.11
C ARG A 52 -5.82 11.55 -2.70
N VAL A 53 -5.03 10.49 -2.65
CA VAL A 53 -5.37 9.21 -2.01
C VAL A 53 -4.47 9.03 -0.79
N VAL A 54 -5.05 8.73 0.37
CA VAL A 54 -4.34 8.63 1.65
C VAL A 54 -4.87 7.43 2.45
N ASP A 55 -4.56 6.23 1.98
CA ASP A 55 -4.89 4.95 2.63
C ASP A 55 -3.87 3.88 2.22
N ALA A 56 -4.07 2.61 2.59
CA ALA A 56 -3.15 1.52 2.27
C ALA A 56 -2.97 1.25 0.75
N SER A 57 -3.86 1.75 -0.11
CA SER A 57 -3.76 1.57 -1.55
C SER A 57 -2.52 2.25 -2.13
N ILE A 58 -1.97 3.28 -1.47
CA ILE A 58 -0.82 4.03 -2.01
C ILE A 58 0.52 3.34 -1.73
N PHE A 59 0.56 2.28 -0.92
CA PHE A 59 1.80 1.58 -0.66
C PHE A 59 2.41 1.03 -1.96
N PRO A 60 3.72 1.16 -2.19
CA PRO A 60 4.36 0.63 -3.39
C PRO A 60 4.45 -0.90 -3.36
N VAL A 61 4.46 -1.50 -2.16
CA VAL A 61 4.51 -2.94 -1.90
C VAL A 61 3.84 -3.24 -0.56
N VAL A 62 3.32 -4.46 -0.40
CA VAL A 62 2.73 -4.91 0.88
C VAL A 62 3.79 -4.85 1.99
N PRO A 63 3.55 -4.11 3.08
CA PRO A 63 4.53 -4.00 4.16
C PRO A 63 4.66 -5.33 4.93
N CYS A 64 5.86 -5.61 5.46
CA CYS A 64 6.10 -6.71 6.39
C CYS A 64 5.59 -6.40 7.81
N ALA A 65 4.35 -5.92 7.91
CA ALA A 65 3.68 -5.54 9.15
C ALA A 65 2.16 -5.52 8.93
N ASN A 66 1.40 -5.58 10.02
CA ASN A 66 -0.05 -5.35 9.95
C ASN A 66 -0.33 -3.95 9.38
N THR A 67 -1.20 -3.86 8.37
CA THR A 67 -1.38 -2.65 7.55
C THR A 67 -1.89 -1.42 8.31
N ASN A 68 -2.48 -1.61 9.49
CA ASN A 68 -3.02 -0.51 10.29
C ASN A 68 -1.95 0.56 10.63
N PHE A 69 -0.83 0.16 11.24
CA PHE A 69 0.21 1.11 11.64
C PHE A 69 0.89 1.82 10.45
N PRO A 70 1.32 1.11 9.38
CA PRO A 70 1.80 1.77 8.17
C PRO A 70 0.80 2.76 7.58
N THR A 71 -0.50 2.47 7.63
CA THR A 71 -1.55 3.35 7.10
C THR A 71 -1.64 4.63 7.92
N ILE A 72 -1.72 4.51 9.25
CA ILE A 72 -1.73 5.66 10.17
C ILE A 72 -0.48 6.51 9.97
N MET A 73 0.71 5.90 9.99
CA MET A 73 1.98 6.65 9.83
C MET A 73 2.05 7.41 8.50
N THR A 74 1.59 6.78 7.42
CA THR A 74 1.58 7.40 6.09
C THR A 74 0.56 8.54 6.04
N ALA A 75 -0.63 8.35 6.63
CA ALA A 75 -1.65 9.37 6.71
C ALA A 75 -1.19 10.60 7.51
N GLU A 76 -0.58 10.39 8.68
CA GLU A 76 0.02 11.46 9.49
C GLU A 76 1.08 12.24 8.72
N LYS A 77 1.96 11.54 8.00
CA LYS A 77 3.00 12.17 7.20
C LYS A 77 2.43 13.07 6.10
N ILE A 78 1.41 12.61 5.39
CA ILE A 78 0.78 13.37 4.30
C ILE A 78 -0.06 14.52 4.87
N ALA A 79 -0.73 14.33 6.02
CA ALA A 79 -1.48 15.38 6.69
C ALA A 79 -0.57 16.57 7.09
N ASP A 80 0.62 16.30 7.61
CA ASP A 80 1.64 17.33 7.91
C ASP A 80 2.03 18.12 6.64
N THR A 81 2.24 17.44 5.51
CA THR A 81 2.49 18.11 4.22
C THR A 81 1.32 19.00 3.82
N ILE A 82 0.07 18.50 3.90
CA ILE A 82 -1.13 19.25 3.54
C ILE A 82 -1.25 20.54 4.38
N LEU A 83 -0.99 20.45 5.69
CA LEU A 83 -1.03 21.60 6.59
C LEU A 83 0.05 22.63 6.26
N LYS A 84 1.27 22.19 5.94
CA LYS A 84 2.38 23.07 5.54
C LYS A 84 2.10 23.81 4.24
N GLU A 85 1.56 23.12 3.24
CA GLU A 85 1.16 23.73 1.97
C GLU A 85 0.06 24.76 2.16
N ARG A 86 -0.91 24.50 3.06
CA ARG A 86 -1.97 25.46 3.37
C ARG A 86 -1.44 26.72 4.04
N SER A 87 -0.46 26.61 4.94
CA SER A 87 0.15 27.75 5.63
C SER A 87 1.10 28.57 4.75
N SER A 88 1.49 28.05 3.58
CA SER A 88 2.39 28.71 2.64
C SER A 88 1.65 29.48 1.52
N ASN A 89 0.32 29.40 1.49
CA ASN A 89 -0.59 30.16 0.65
C ASN A 89 -1.25 31.29 1.44
#